data_AF-A0A2T6ZE23-F1
#
_entry.id   AF-A0A2T6ZE23-F1
#
_cell.length_a   1.000
_cell.length_b   1.000
_cell.length_c   1.000
_cell.angle_alpha   90.00
_cell.angle_beta   90.00
_cell.angle_gamma   90.00
#
_symmetry.space_group_name_H-M   'P 1'
#
loop_
_entity.id
_entity.type
_entity.pdbx_description
1 polymer ?
#
loop_
_entity_poly.entity_id
_entity_poly.type
_entity_poly.pdbx_seq_one_letter_code
_entity_poly.pdbx_strand_id
1 'polypeptide(L)'
;MLLSADVHTLFDAFKVSINPDDNYKVVCFAPDALNLYYNIAGRHLDQTFLDKGNRPVDEVLRWHYRQAVLVNIRGPGSLLPSPITWLG
;
A
#
# COMPACT_ATOMS: atom_id res chain seq x y z
N MET A 1 -0.90 -10.62 -5.70
CA MET A 1 -1.89 -10.58 -4.60
C MET A 1 -3.22 -10.12 -5.20
N LEU A 2 -4.32 -10.77 -4.83
CA LEU A 2 -5.66 -10.35 -5.24
C LEU A 2 -6.27 -9.47 -4.16
N LEU A 3 -6.83 -8.32 -4.55
CA LEU A 3 -7.47 -7.35 -3.66
C LEU A 3 -8.93 -7.16 -4.09
N SER A 4 -9.80 -6.78 -3.15
CA SER A 4 -11.12 -6.26 -3.52
C SER A 4 -10.96 -4.94 -4.29
N ALA A 5 -11.92 -4.60 -5.14
CA ALA A 5 -11.84 -3.42 -6.02
C ALA A 5 -11.55 -2.12 -5.24
N ASP A 6 -12.19 -1.93 -4.09
CA ASP A 6 -12.00 -0.73 -3.26
C ASP A 6 -10.58 -0.66 -2.68
N VAL A 7 -10.06 -1.80 -2.18
CA VAL A 7 -8.70 -1.87 -1.64
C VAL A 7 -7.67 -1.73 -2.74
N HIS A 8 -7.93 -2.28 -3.92
CA HIS A 8 -7.07 -2.12 -5.10
C HIS A 8 -6.92 -0.65 -5.48
N THR A 9 -8.04 0.08 -5.55
CA THR A 9 -8.05 1.53 -5.87
C THR A 9 -7.22 2.33 -4.87
N LEU A 10 -7.31 2.01 -3.58
CA LEU A 10 -6.55 2.69 -2.53
C LEU A 10 -5.07 2.29 -2.52
N PHE A 11 -4.76 1.05 -2.88
CA PHE A 11 -3.39 0.56 -2.98
C PHE A 11 -2.67 1.28 -4.13
N ASP A 12 -3.29 1.32 -5.31
CA ASP A 12 -2.77 2.04 -6.49
C ASP A 12 -2.58 3.54 -6.24
N ALA A 13 -3.47 4.14 -5.44
CA ALA A 13 -3.39 5.55 -5.06
C ALA A 13 -2.40 5.82 -3.90
N PHE A 14 -1.66 4.81 -3.44
CA PHE A 14 -0.75 4.89 -2.30
C PHE A 14 -1.40 5.34 -0.98
N LYS A 15 -2.71 5.14 -0.83
CA LYS A 15 -3.46 5.47 0.39
C LYS A 15 -3.42 4.34 1.42
N VAL A 16 -3.14 3.12 0.97
CA VAL A 16 -2.85 1.95 1.80
C VAL A 16 -1.62 1.24 1.26
N SER A 17 -0.79 0.70 2.14
CA SER A 17 0.36 -0.13 1.76
C SER A 17 0.61 -1.22 2.81
N ILE A 18 1.51 -2.14 2.49
CA ILE A 18 1.94 -3.23 3.38
C ILE A 18 3.43 -3.04 3.65
N ASN A 19 3.83 -3.02 4.92
CA ASN A 19 5.23 -2.94 5.31
C ASN A 19 5.79 -4.35 5.57
N PRO A 20 6.57 -4.93 4.64
CA PRO A 20 7.15 -6.26 4.85
C PRO A 20 8.18 -6.29 6.00
N ASP A 21 8.76 -5.14 6.36
CA ASP A 21 9.76 -5.03 7.44
C ASP A 21 9.13 -4.90 8.84
N ASP A 22 7.79 -4.72 8.92
CA ASP A 22 7.02 -4.69 10.17
C ASP A 22 5.97 -5.81 10.14
N ASN A 23 6.44 -7.05 10.01
CA ASN A 23 5.62 -8.27 10.00
C ASN A 23 4.43 -8.23 9.00
N TYR A 24 4.64 -7.62 7.82
CA TYR A 24 3.60 -7.45 6.80
C TYR A 24 2.37 -6.67 7.30
N LYS A 25 2.59 -5.66 8.15
CA LYS A 25 1.55 -4.76 8.64
C LYS A 25 0.95 -3.92 7.52
N VAL A 26 -0.37 -3.84 7.49
CA VAL A 26 -1.15 -2.93 6.66
C VAL A 26 -1.11 -1.53 7.28
N VAL A 27 -0.64 -0.56 6.49
CA VAL A 27 -0.50 0.84 6.89
C VAL A 27 -1.43 1.68 6.01
N CYS A 28 -2.35 2.41 6.64
CA CYS A 28 -3.23 3.36 5.97
C CYS A 28 -2.71 4.79 6.17
N PHE A 29 -2.71 5.57 5.10
CA PHE A 29 -2.16 6.94 5.08
C PHE A 29 -3.23 8.03 4.90
N ALA A 30 -4.48 7.65 4.60
CA ALA A 30 -5.56 8.60 4.33
C ALA A 30 -6.86 8.24 5.08
N PRO A 31 -7.73 9.22 5.41
CA PRO A 31 -8.97 8.98 6.15
C PRO A 31 -9.93 7.99 5.47
N ASP A 32 -10.01 8.00 4.14
CA ASP A 32 -10.82 7.05 3.37
C ASP A 32 -10.31 5.61 3.48
N ALA A 33 -8.99 5.41 3.55
CA ALA A 33 -8.40 4.11 3.83
C ALA A 33 -8.60 3.64 5.29
N LEU A 34 -8.78 4.58 6.23
CA LEU A 34 -9.13 4.27 7.62
C LEU A 34 -10.63 3.96 7.80
N ASN A 35 -11.48 4.60 7.01
CA ASN A 35 -12.95 4.48 7.09
C ASN A 35 -13.51 3.30 6.28
N LEU A 36 -12.66 2.46 5.68
CA LEU A 36 -13.11 1.25 5.02
C LEU A 36 -13.85 0.32 6.01
N TYR A 37 -14.94 -0.29 5.53
CA TYR A 37 -15.71 -1.31 6.27
C TYR A 37 -14.84 -2.43 6.87
N TYR A 38 -13.69 -2.70 6.26
CA TYR A 38 -12.82 -3.82 6.60
C TYR A 38 -11.94 -3.62 7.85
N ASN A 39 -11.82 -2.41 8.41
CA ASN A 39 -10.99 -2.12 9.59
C ASN A 39 -9.57 -2.72 9.52
N ILE A 40 -8.90 -2.57 8.37
CA ILE A 40 -7.64 -3.27 8.06
C ILE A 40 -6.38 -2.58 8.58
N ALA A 41 -6.47 -1.30 8.98
CA ALA A 41 -5.32 -0.54 9.46
C ALA A 41 -4.66 -1.23 10.66
N GLY A 42 -3.33 -1.41 10.59
CA GLY A 42 -2.54 -2.05 11.64
C GLY A 42 -2.68 -3.57 11.74
N ARG A 43 -3.53 -4.21 10.91
CA ARG A 43 -3.56 -5.67 10.79
C ARG A 43 -2.34 -6.18 10.05
N HIS A 44 -2.02 -7.46 10.22
CA HIS A 44 -0.92 -8.12 9.53
C HIS A 44 -1.49 -9.12 8.53
N LEU A 45 -0.76 -9.38 7.44
CA LEU A 45 -1.14 -10.46 6.53
C LEU A 45 -1.08 -11.81 7.24
N ASP A 46 -2.01 -12.69 6.89
CA ASP A 46 -2.06 -14.05 7.44
C ASP A 46 -0.85 -14.88 7.00
N GLN A 47 -0.23 -15.62 7.93
CA GLN A 47 0.95 -16.43 7.65
C GLN A 47 0.67 -17.50 6.56
N THR A 48 -0.53 -18.07 6.55
CA THR A 48 -0.95 -19.06 5.54
C THR A 48 -0.98 -18.44 4.14
N PHE A 49 -1.29 -17.15 4.02
CA PHE A 49 -1.18 -16.43 2.76
C PHE A 49 0.29 -16.22 2.36
N LEU A 50 1.16 -15.91 3.33
CA LEU A 50 2.58 -15.71 3.10
C LEU A 50 3.28 -16.98 2.58
N ASP A 51 2.91 -18.14 3.12
CA ASP A 51 3.51 -19.44 2.80
C ASP A 51 3.08 -19.99 1.43
N LYS A 52 1.91 -19.56 0.92
CA LYS A 52 1.35 -20.02 -0.36
C LYS A 52 2.08 -19.50 -1.59
N GLY A 53 3.01 -18.55 -1.45
CA GLY A 53 3.82 -18.02 -2.56
C GLY A 53 3.08 -17.11 -3.56
N ASN A 54 1.75 -16.97 -3.47
CA ASN A 54 0.93 -16.13 -4.37
C ASN A 54 0.93 -14.63 -4.00
N ARG A 55 2.05 -14.17 -3.42
CA ARG A 55 2.25 -12.80 -2.95
C ARG A 55 3.34 -12.11 -3.78
N PRO A 56 3.30 -10.78 -3.92
CA PRO A 56 4.44 -10.04 -4.42
C PRO A 56 5.66 -10.30 -3.54
N VAL A 57 6.84 -10.34 -4.16
CA VAL A 57 8.11 -10.44 -3.42
C VAL A 57 8.30 -9.22 -2.53
N ASP A 58 9.03 -9.39 -1.42
CA ASP A 58 9.19 -8.35 -0.39
C ASP A 58 9.76 -7.06 -0.95
N GLU A 59 10.61 -7.13 -1.97
CA GLU A 59 11.18 -5.94 -2.59
C GLU A 59 10.12 -5.05 -3.26
N VAL A 60 9.13 -5.64 -3.92
CA VAL A 60 8.02 -4.89 -4.54
C VAL A 60 7.14 -4.25 -3.46
N LEU A 61 6.84 -4.98 -2.39
CA LEU A 61 6.07 -4.44 -1.26
C LEU A 61 6.83 -3.31 -0.55
N ARG A 62 8.14 -3.47 -0.36
CA ARG A 62 9.01 -2.47 0.26
C ARG A 62 9.12 -1.22 -0.60
N TRP A 63 9.26 -1.36 -1.92
CA TRP A 63 9.21 -0.24 -2.85
C TRP A 63 7.88 0.50 -2.76
N HIS A 64 6.76 -0.22 -2.81
CA HIS A 64 5.42 0.36 -2.72
C HIS A 64 5.20 1.10 -1.40
N TYR A 65 5.60 0.50 -0.28
CA TYR A 65 5.54 1.14 1.04
C TYR A 65 6.36 2.43 1.09
N ARG A 66 7.58 2.44 0.54
CA ARG A 66 8.38 3.66 0.46
C ARG A 66 7.70 4.74 -0.38
N GLN A 67 7.06 4.39 -1.50
CA GLN A 67 6.29 5.36 -2.29
C GLN A 67 5.10 5.91 -1.49
N ALA A 68 4.34 5.05 -0.81
CA ALA A 68 3.22 5.49 0.01
C ALA A 68 3.65 6.41 1.16
N VAL A 69 4.77 6.10 1.81
CA VAL A 69 5.40 6.98 2.78
C VAL A 69 5.77 8.32 2.13
N LEU A 70 6.45 8.33 0.98
CA LEU A 70 6.88 9.57 0.31
C LEU A 70 5.72 10.44 -0.17
N VAL A 71 4.68 9.84 -0.75
CA VAL A 71 3.47 10.53 -1.23
C VAL A 71 2.73 11.20 -0.07
N ASN A 72 2.66 10.55 1.09
CA ASN A 72 1.84 11.01 2.21
C ASN A 72 2.61 11.76 3.31
N ILE A 73 3.94 11.69 3.36
CA ILE A 73 4.77 12.47 4.31
C ILE A 73 5.01 13.90 3.83
N ARG A 74 4.82 14.19 2.53
CA ARG A 74 4.87 15.57 2.05
C ARG A 74 3.50 16.21 2.21
N GLY A 75 3.38 17.16 3.13
CA GLY A 75 2.20 18.03 3.26
C GLY A 75 1.85 18.74 1.94
N PRO A 76 0.72 19.47 1.87
CA PRO A 76 -0.03 19.87 0.66
C PRO A 76 0.67 20.75 -0.41
N GLY A 77 1.99 20.68 -0.58
CA GLY A 77 2.78 21.47 -1.54
C GLY A 77 3.85 20.71 -2.32
N SER A 78 3.89 19.38 -2.31
CA SER A 78 4.83 18.62 -3.17
C SER A 78 4.13 17.97 -4.36
N LEU A 79 4.15 18.65 -5.50
CA LEU A 79 3.96 18.02 -6.80
C LEU A 79 5.12 17.06 -7.05
N LEU A 80 4.94 15.78 -6.74
CA LEU A 80 5.69 14.76 -7.44
C LEU A 80 4.98 14.53 -8.80
N PRO A 81 5.70 14.55 -9.92
CA PRO A 81 5.12 14.12 -11.18
C PRO A 81 4.68 12.66 -11.03
N SER A 82 3.44 12.38 -11.46
CA SER A 82 2.89 11.03 -11.53
C SER A 82 3.89 10.07 -12.18
N PRO A 83 4.07 8.82 -11.70
CA PRO A 83 4.98 7.84 -12.31
C PRO A 83 4.62 7.45 -13.76
N ILE A 84 3.50 7.92 -14.32
CA ILE A 84 2.91 7.44 -15.58
C ILE A 84 3.32 8.30 -16.80
N THR A 85 4.14 9.34 -16.66
CA THR A 85 4.55 10.20 -17.81
C THR A 85 5.83 9.78 -18.55
N TRP A 86 6.32 8.54 -18.44
CA TRP A 86 7.47 8.05 -19.23
C TRP A 86 7.19 6.83 -20.12
N LEU A 87 6.02 6.80 -20.76
CA LEU A 87 5.80 6.01 -21.98
C LEU A 87 5.14 6.91 -23.02
N GLY A 88 5.97 7.68 -23.71
CA GLY A 88 5.66 8.49 -24.89
C GLY A 88 6.91 8.63 -25.74
#